data_AF-A0AAE1PQ38-F1
#
_entry.id   AF-A0AAE1PQ38-F1
#
_cell.length_a   1.000
_cell.length_b   1.000
_cell.length_c   1.000
_cell.angle_alpha   90.00
_cell.angle_beta   90.00
_cell.angle_gamma   90.00
#
_symmetry.space_group_name_H-M   'P 1'
#
loop_
_entity.id
_entity.type
_entity.pdbx_description
1 polymer ?
#
loop_
_entity_poly.entity_id
_entity_poly.type
_entity_poly.pdbx_seq_one_letter_code
_entity_poly.pdbx_strand_id
1 'polypeptide(L)'
;MAFEVNEYPPRSFSEKYQKYLAPHGVLISPQKALKNKKLGNQAEDTLRKAFKITIKKLKKMKTSCANCNMNEGVSVECMWCQGVRYCSEECQKQRVTTHTPVCHLLRNETIDQVVECLPCPVPLGREVLKGKGGKVKDWDDWYSHHTNLGDSITNAAILVSQWWSYTGLQNPGEEALQHSLKRIVSNVFSTVLTIGNSVMWFPSLQHKPTDDSPFHIHLLGADKPEVGAVTTGLITVSSRVLGRPLVVTLVAPDLAHHPVTLPWTPTNPHQVAPSVSVVAYAGLYHDFWREHVATTDPTAKVRKPDLALAIHPGVHTDEMLMLWKPTLLLLTQEKIPTAMTTYNHAEYQQTLQKLSPLGLDIVHKGVNPLGSLHAKQTPYEPDHVWANNSYVIAIHNT
;
A
#
# COMPACT_ATOMS: atom_id res chain seq x y z
N MET A 1 7.09 -22.78 1.76
CA MET A 1 6.22 -23.16 2.88
C MET A 1 5.18 -22.07 3.03
N ALA A 2 3.92 -22.37 2.73
CA ALA A 2 2.82 -21.41 2.82
C ALA A 2 2.45 -21.23 4.30
N PHE A 3 2.80 -20.09 4.88
CA PHE A 3 2.01 -19.59 6.00
C PHE A 3 0.62 -19.31 5.46
N GLU A 4 -0.39 -20.01 5.96
CA GLU A 4 -1.74 -19.43 5.99
C GLU A 4 -1.58 -18.10 6.72
N VAL A 5 -1.73 -17.00 5.99
CA VAL A 5 -1.81 -15.65 6.58
C VAL A 5 -3.10 -15.62 7.40
N ASN A 6 -3.05 -16.17 8.61
CA ASN A 6 -4.05 -15.96 9.63
C ASN A 6 -4.08 -14.45 9.89
N GLU A 7 -5.05 -13.77 9.27
CA GLU A 7 -5.36 -12.33 9.32
C GLU A 7 -4.46 -11.52 10.25
N TYR A 8 -3.47 -10.81 9.69
CA TYR A 8 -2.65 -9.84 10.41
C TYR A 8 -3.02 -8.40 9.96
N PRO A 9 -3.49 -7.53 10.86
CA PRO A 9 -3.93 -7.83 12.22
C PRO A 9 -5.24 -8.64 12.25
N PRO A 10 -5.61 -9.28 13.39
CA PRO A 10 -6.81 -10.09 13.48
C PRO A 10 -8.09 -9.31 13.16
N ARG A 11 -8.89 -9.76 12.18
CA ARG A 11 -10.10 -9.03 11.73
C ARG A 11 -11.40 -9.56 12.30
N SER A 12 -11.35 -10.65 13.07
CA SER A 12 -12.53 -11.26 13.68
C SER A 12 -13.45 -10.32 14.47
N PHE A 13 -12.94 -9.24 15.10
CA PHE A 13 -13.80 -8.23 15.73
C PHE A 13 -14.49 -7.34 14.70
N SER A 14 -13.71 -6.73 13.79
CA SER A 14 -14.27 -5.87 12.74
C SER A 14 -15.28 -6.63 11.90
N GLU A 15 -14.96 -7.82 11.40
CA GLU A 15 -15.84 -8.58 10.48
C GLU A 15 -17.15 -8.99 11.15
N LYS A 16 -17.08 -9.50 12.38
CA LYS A 16 -18.27 -9.95 13.11
C LYS A 16 -19.21 -8.79 13.42
N TYR A 17 -18.68 -7.62 13.76
CA TYR A 17 -19.47 -6.50 14.26
C TYR A 17 -19.64 -5.35 13.26
N GLN A 18 -19.02 -5.40 12.07
CA GLN A 18 -19.02 -4.31 11.07
C GLN A 18 -20.41 -3.75 10.79
N LYS A 19 -21.41 -4.61 10.58
CA LYS A 19 -22.79 -4.17 10.30
C LYS A 19 -23.45 -3.36 11.42
N TYR A 20 -22.91 -3.44 12.64
CA TYR A 20 -23.38 -2.69 13.81
C TYR A 20 -22.49 -1.50 14.12
N LEU A 21 -21.17 -1.64 13.95
CA LEU A 21 -20.20 -0.59 14.27
C LEU A 21 -19.99 0.40 13.13
N ALA A 22 -20.25 -0.02 11.89
CA ALA A 22 -20.11 0.77 10.68
C ALA A 22 -21.21 0.44 9.65
N PRO A 23 -22.51 0.60 9.98
CA PRO A 23 -23.64 0.17 9.14
C PRO A 23 -23.70 0.81 7.75
N HIS A 24 -23.01 1.94 7.55
CA HIS A 24 -22.90 2.64 6.26
C HIS A 24 -21.44 2.81 5.82
N GLY A 25 -20.56 1.90 6.24
CA GLY A 25 -19.12 2.01 5.98
C GLY A 25 -18.42 3.13 6.76
N VAL A 26 -19.08 3.68 7.78
CA VAL A 26 -18.55 4.74 8.66
C VAL A 26 -18.67 4.29 10.10
N LEU A 27 -17.55 4.25 10.82
CA LEU A 27 -17.51 3.91 12.23
C LEU A 27 -18.38 4.87 13.05
N ILE A 28 -19.22 4.32 13.94
CA ILE A 28 -20.05 5.10 14.87
C ILE A 28 -19.56 4.93 16.31
N SER A 29 -19.89 5.90 17.19
CA SER A 29 -19.56 5.84 18.62
C SER A 29 -20.13 4.58 19.30
N PRO A 30 -19.50 4.07 20.38
CA PRO A 30 -20.06 2.99 21.18
C PRO A 30 -21.50 3.25 21.64
N GLN A 31 -21.80 4.46 22.12
CA GLN A 31 -23.13 4.86 22.57
C GLN A 31 -24.20 4.68 21.47
N LYS A 32 -23.88 5.06 20.23
CA LYS A 32 -24.78 4.90 19.08
C LYS A 32 -24.91 3.43 18.67
N ALA A 33 -23.82 2.66 18.69
CA ALA A 33 -23.85 1.23 18.37
C ALA A 33 -24.74 0.44 19.36
N LEU A 34 -24.64 0.73 20.66
CA LEU A 34 -25.39 0.07 21.73
C LEU A 34 -26.91 0.33 21.69
N LYS A 35 -27.37 1.37 20.98
CA LYS A 35 -28.81 1.57 20.72
C LYS A 35 -29.40 0.51 19.78
N ASN A 36 -28.57 -0.26 19.09
CA ASN A 36 -29.03 -1.31 18.20
C ASN A 36 -29.47 -2.56 19.00
N LYS A 37 -30.79 -2.74 19.12
CA LYS A 37 -31.40 -3.87 19.84
C LYS A 37 -30.94 -5.25 19.36
N LYS A 38 -30.46 -5.37 18.11
CA LYS A 38 -29.95 -6.65 17.56
C LYS A 38 -28.61 -7.09 18.20
N LEU A 39 -27.93 -6.24 18.95
CA LEU A 39 -26.74 -6.62 19.73
C LEU A 39 -27.08 -7.30 21.07
N GLY A 40 -28.36 -7.26 21.49
CA GLY A 40 -28.84 -7.85 22.74
C GLY A 40 -28.60 -6.99 23.97
N ASN A 41 -29.17 -7.41 25.11
CA ASN A 41 -29.16 -6.64 26.36
C ASN A 41 -27.79 -6.58 27.04
N GLN A 42 -26.87 -7.48 26.71
CA GLN A 42 -25.48 -7.52 27.20
C GLN A 42 -24.48 -7.09 26.13
N ALA A 43 -24.91 -6.23 25.20
CA ALA A 43 -24.11 -5.81 24.05
C ALA A 43 -22.77 -5.21 24.45
N GLU A 44 -22.74 -4.35 25.48
CA GLU A 44 -21.52 -3.66 25.89
C GLU A 44 -20.46 -4.63 26.39
N ASP A 45 -20.81 -5.49 27.35
CA ASP A 45 -19.89 -6.49 27.90
C ASP A 45 -19.42 -7.47 26.82
N THR A 46 -20.32 -7.85 25.91
CA THR A 46 -20.00 -8.72 24.79
C THR A 46 -18.97 -8.08 23.86
N LEU A 47 -19.17 -6.82 23.47
CA LEU A 47 -18.23 -6.08 22.63
C LEU A 47 -16.89 -5.88 23.33
N ARG A 48 -16.90 -5.52 24.61
CA ARG A 48 -15.68 -5.32 25.41
C ARG A 48 -14.88 -6.62 25.54
N LYS A 49 -15.55 -7.74 25.80
CA LYS A 49 -14.93 -9.07 25.85
C LYS A 49 -14.36 -9.47 24.49
N ALA A 50 -15.14 -9.29 23.42
CA ALA A 50 -14.73 -9.63 22.06
C ALA A 50 -13.51 -8.82 21.60
N PHE A 51 -13.48 -7.51 21.88
CA PHE A 51 -12.35 -6.67 21.49
C PHE A 51 -11.11 -7.05 22.32
N LYS A 52 -11.22 -7.21 23.64
CA LYS A 52 -10.13 -7.72 24.49
C LYS A 52 -9.56 -9.05 23.99
N ILE A 53 -10.41 -9.98 23.53
CA ILE A 53 -9.94 -11.26 22.95
C ILE A 53 -9.12 -11.01 21.68
N THR A 54 -9.57 -10.11 20.82
CA THR A 54 -8.86 -9.76 19.57
C THR A 54 -7.50 -9.14 19.87
N ILE A 55 -7.42 -8.24 20.84
CA ILE A 55 -6.15 -7.65 21.31
C ILE A 55 -5.23 -8.71 21.93
N LYS A 56 -5.77 -9.66 22.69
CA LYS A 56 -4.99 -10.80 23.22
C LYS A 56 -4.45 -11.68 22.09
N LYS A 57 -5.22 -11.92 21.03
CA LYS A 57 -4.74 -12.66 19.84
C LYS A 57 -3.61 -11.91 19.16
N LEU A 58 -3.76 -10.59 18.94
CA LEU A 58 -2.72 -9.75 18.35
C LEU A 58 -1.40 -9.86 19.14
N LYS A 59 -1.45 -9.72 20.47
CA LYS A 59 -0.26 -9.86 21.34
C LYS A 59 0.36 -11.27 21.31
N LYS A 60 -0.44 -12.30 21.03
CA LYS A 60 0.04 -13.69 20.90
C LYS A 60 0.72 -13.97 19.57
N MET A 61 0.62 -13.08 18.58
CA MET A 61 1.36 -13.23 17.33
C MET A 61 2.86 -12.92 17.49
N LYS A 62 3.25 -12.32 18.63
CA LYS A 62 4.63 -11.92 18.96
C LYS A 62 5.15 -12.71 20.17
N THR A 63 5.31 -14.03 20.02
CA THR A 63 5.71 -14.92 21.13
C THR A 63 7.12 -15.48 21.05
N SER A 64 7.80 -15.35 19.91
CA SER A 64 9.19 -15.81 19.75
C SER A 64 10.19 -14.72 20.16
N CYS A 65 11.37 -15.15 20.60
CA CYS A 65 12.51 -14.27 20.76
C CYS A 65 12.95 -13.77 19.38
N ALA A 66 13.07 -12.45 19.23
CA ALA A 66 13.44 -11.84 17.97
C ALA A 66 14.88 -12.08 17.53
N ASN A 67 15.74 -12.60 18.42
CA ASN A 67 17.10 -12.94 18.08
C ASN A 67 17.26 -14.42 17.71
N CYS A 68 16.86 -15.34 18.61
CA CYS A 68 17.10 -16.77 18.46
C CYS A 68 15.88 -17.58 18.01
N ASN A 69 14.73 -16.93 17.77
CA ASN A 69 13.46 -17.55 17.34
C ASN A 69 12.86 -18.59 18.29
N MET A 70 13.41 -18.77 19.49
CA MET A 70 12.85 -19.65 20.52
C MET A 70 11.61 -19.04 21.17
N ASN A 71 10.59 -19.86 21.43
CA ASN A 71 9.37 -19.44 22.15
C ASN A 71 9.51 -19.58 23.68
N GLU A 72 10.52 -20.30 24.16
CA GLU A 72 10.76 -20.51 25.58
C GLU A 72 11.50 -19.32 26.22
N GLY A 73 11.12 -18.96 27.45
CA GLY A 73 11.80 -17.93 28.24
C GLY A 73 11.61 -16.49 27.75
N VAL A 74 10.75 -16.25 26.76
CA VAL A 74 10.47 -14.89 26.22
C VAL A 74 9.80 -14.03 27.29
N SER A 75 10.61 -13.19 27.92
CA SER A 75 10.25 -12.38 29.09
C SER A 75 10.73 -10.94 29.02
N VAL A 76 11.67 -10.65 28.13
CA VAL A 76 12.21 -9.30 27.90
C VAL A 76 11.47 -8.67 26.73
N GLU A 77 10.99 -7.44 26.89
CA GLU A 77 10.32 -6.67 25.85
C GLU A 77 11.09 -5.37 25.62
N CYS A 78 11.16 -4.91 24.36
CA CYS A 78 11.73 -3.60 24.10
C CYS A 78 10.88 -2.53 24.79
N MET A 79 11.45 -1.85 25.79
CA MET A 79 10.73 -0.87 26.62
C MET A 79 10.15 0.31 25.82
N TRP A 80 10.71 0.58 24.64
CA TRP A 80 10.35 1.73 23.82
C TRP A 80 9.23 1.41 22.83
N CYS A 81 9.36 0.33 22.06
CA CYS A 81 8.36 -0.01 21.04
C CYS A 81 7.29 -0.96 21.54
N GLN A 82 7.60 -1.79 22.55
CA GLN A 82 6.75 -2.89 23.02
C GLN A 82 6.35 -3.91 21.92
N GLY A 83 6.92 -3.76 20.72
CA GLY A 83 6.58 -4.50 19.52
C GLY A 83 7.53 -5.67 19.24
N VAL A 84 8.57 -5.86 20.06
CA VAL A 84 9.59 -6.91 19.90
C VAL A 84 9.95 -7.48 21.28
N ARG A 85 10.17 -8.79 21.33
CA ARG A 85 10.48 -9.53 22.56
C ARG A 85 11.72 -10.42 22.42
N TYR A 86 12.33 -10.71 23.55
CA TYR A 86 13.57 -11.48 23.67
C TYR A 86 13.48 -12.46 24.84
N CYS A 87 14.23 -13.57 24.77
CA CYS A 87 14.35 -14.49 25.90
C CYS A 87 15.34 -14.01 26.96
N SER A 88 16.21 -13.04 26.65
CA SER A 88 17.17 -12.45 27.57
C SER A 88 17.62 -11.06 27.12
N GLU A 89 18.22 -10.29 28.03
CA GLU A 89 18.89 -9.03 27.70
C GLU A 89 20.05 -9.22 26.71
N GLU A 90 20.71 -10.37 26.74
CA GLU A 90 21.79 -10.70 25.81
C GLU A 90 21.27 -10.82 24.37
N CYS A 91 20.15 -11.53 24.19
CA CYS A 91 19.47 -11.58 22.89
C CYS A 91 19.00 -10.20 22.43
N GLN A 92 18.59 -9.31 23.35
CA GLN A 92 18.24 -7.94 23.01
C GLN A 92 19.45 -7.13 22.56
N LYS A 93 20.58 -7.21 23.28
CA LYS A 93 21.83 -6.49 22.98
C LYS A 93 22.36 -6.83 21.58
N GLN A 94 22.27 -8.10 21.18
CA GLN A 94 22.69 -8.56 19.86
C GLN A 94 21.90 -7.95 18.69
N ARG A 95 20.69 -7.44 18.96
CA ARG A 95 19.81 -6.82 17.95
C ARG A 95 19.76 -5.29 18.01
N VAL A 96 20.49 -4.64 18.92
CA VAL A 96 20.40 -3.18 19.12
C VAL A 96 20.66 -2.41 17.82
N THR A 97 21.68 -2.79 17.05
CA THR A 97 22.07 -2.11 15.82
C THR A 97 21.00 -2.22 14.72
N THR A 98 20.35 -3.38 14.59
CA THR A 98 19.30 -3.62 13.59
C THR A 98 17.94 -3.07 14.04
N HIS A 99 17.67 -3.10 15.35
CA HIS A 99 16.40 -2.70 15.94
C HIS A 99 16.23 -1.19 16.07
N THR A 100 17.29 -0.48 16.48
CA THR A 100 17.22 0.97 16.79
C THR A 100 16.61 1.79 15.65
N PRO A 101 16.98 1.59 14.37
CA PRO A 101 16.40 2.35 13.25
C PRO A 101 14.89 2.14 13.08
N VAL A 102 14.36 0.97 13.44
CA VAL A 102 12.96 0.58 13.20
C VAL A 102 12.09 0.61 14.46
N CYS A 103 12.67 0.77 15.64
CA CYS A 103 11.97 0.77 16.93
C CYS A 103 10.77 1.75 16.95
N HIS A 104 10.93 2.96 16.42
CA HIS A 104 9.85 3.94 16.37
C HIS A 104 8.71 3.52 15.42
N LEU A 105 9.02 2.85 14.31
CA LEU A 105 8.03 2.31 13.37
C LEU A 105 7.23 1.18 14.02
N LEU A 106 7.88 0.30 14.77
CA LEU A 106 7.23 -0.80 15.48
C LEU A 106 6.34 -0.31 16.64
N ARG A 107 6.73 0.80 17.29
CA ARG A 107 5.88 1.49 18.28
C ARG A 107 4.60 2.00 17.62
N ASN A 108 4.74 2.65 16.47
CA ASN A 108 3.62 3.18 15.69
C ASN A 108 2.70 2.05 15.20
N GLU A 109 3.27 0.96 14.68
CA GLU A 109 2.53 -0.20 14.21
C GLU A 109 1.66 -0.82 15.31
N THR A 110 2.14 -0.83 16.57
CA THR A 110 1.36 -1.35 17.70
C THR A 110 0.05 -0.59 17.90
N ILE A 111 0.04 0.73 17.65
CA ILE A 111 -1.18 1.53 17.66
C ILE A 111 -2.02 1.23 16.42
N ASP A 112 -1.38 1.20 15.25
CA ASP A 112 -2.04 0.98 13.96
C ASP A 112 -2.83 -0.32 13.94
N GLN A 113 -2.26 -1.41 14.47
CA GLN A 113 -2.92 -2.71 14.55
C GLN A 113 -4.20 -2.70 15.38
N VAL A 114 -4.25 -1.89 16.45
CA VAL A 114 -5.47 -1.75 17.26
C VAL A 114 -6.52 -0.97 16.50
N VAL A 115 -6.13 0.09 15.79
CA VAL A 115 -7.03 0.89 14.95
C VAL A 115 -7.57 0.06 13.78
N GLU A 116 -6.75 -0.76 13.16
CA GLU A 116 -7.15 -1.67 12.06
C GLU A 116 -8.09 -2.79 12.50
N CYS A 117 -8.16 -3.12 13.79
CA CYS A 117 -9.17 -4.03 14.33
C CYS A 117 -10.58 -3.40 14.33
N LEU A 118 -10.70 -2.09 14.10
CA LEU A 118 -11.98 -1.40 13.95
C LEU A 118 -12.40 -1.33 12.47
N PRO A 119 -13.69 -1.49 12.16
CA PRO A 119 -14.17 -1.36 10.78
C PRO A 119 -14.18 0.11 10.34
N CYS A 120 -13.64 0.38 9.15
CA CYS A 120 -13.64 1.70 8.49
C CYS A 120 -13.26 2.86 9.44
N PRO A 121 -12.04 2.84 10.02
CA PRO A 121 -11.67 3.78 11.08
C PRO A 121 -11.61 5.23 10.59
N VAL A 122 -11.37 5.47 9.29
CA VAL A 122 -11.49 6.78 8.64
C VAL A 122 -12.54 6.69 7.53
N PRO A 123 -13.56 7.56 7.53
CA PRO A 123 -14.49 7.64 6.40
C PRO A 123 -13.80 8.29 5.20
N LEU A 124 -13.43 7.48 4.22
CA LEU A 124 -12.92 7.96 2.93
C LEU A 124 -14.10 8.19 1.99
N GLY A 125 -14.71 9.36 2.09
CA GLY A 125 -15.83 9.76 1.23
C GLY A 125 -15.38 10.03 -0.21
N ARG A 126 -16.36 10.13 -1.13
CA ARG A 126 -16.11 10.54 -2.54
C ARG A 126 -15.41 11.89 -2.63
N GLU A 127 -15.51 12.73 -1.62
CA GLU A 127 -14.83 14.03 -1.53
C GLU A 127 -13.29 13.92 -1.51
N VAL A 128 -12.74 12.82 -0.96
CA VAL A 128 -11.28 12.57 -1.04
C VAL A 128 -10.86 12.35 -2.50
N LEU A 129 -11.78 11.85 -3.32
CA LEU A 129 -11.67 11.80 -4.77
C LEU A 129 -12.20 13.09 -5.43
N LYS A 130 -12.23 14.27 -4.79
CA LYS A 130 -12.70 15.53 -5.41
C LYS A 130 -11.76 16.74 -5.21
N GLY A 131 -10.56 16.55 -4.64
CA GLY A 131 -9.57 17.61 -4.45
C GLY A 131 -9.10 18.28 -5.76
N LYS A 132 -8.40 19.43 -5.61
CA LYS A 132 -8.00 20.35 -6.70
C LYS A 132 -7.03 19.76 -7.75
N GLY A 133 -6.62 18.50 -7.61
CA GLY A 133 -5.64 17.86 -8.49
C GLY A 133 -4.28 18.56 -8.42
N GLY A 134 -3.40 18.20 -9.34
CA GLY A 134 -2.04 18.75 -9.41
C GLY A 134 -1.00 17.92 -8.69
N LYS A 135 0.26 18.26 -8.98
CA LYS A 135 1.45 17.57 -8.47
C LYS A 135 1.51 17.66 -6.96
N VAL A 136 1.92 16.58 -6.32
CA VAL A 136 1.97 16.44 -4.87
C VAL A 136 3.41 16.19 -4.47
N LYS A 137 3.97 17.03 -3.61
CA LYS A 137 5.38 16.94 -3.21
C LYS A 137 5.62 15.79 -2.23
N ASP A 138 4.80 15.71 -1.19
CA ASP A 138 4.91 14.80 -0.06
C ASP A 138 3.55 14.65 0.66
N TRP A 139 3.49 13.88 1.74
CA TRP A 139 2.25 13.68 2.48
C TRP A 139 1.71 14.94 3.16
N ASP A 140 2.57 15.84 3.63
CA ASP A 140 2.12 17.09 4.26
C ASP A 140 1.44 17.98 3.21
N ASP A 141 2.05 18.07 2.02
CA ASP A 141 1.47 18.73 0.86
C ASP A 141 0.12 18.10 0.47
N TRP A 142 0.03 16.75 0.43
CA TRP A 142 -1.22 16.05 0.13
C TRP A 142 -2.34 16.36 1.12
N TYR A 143 -2.05 16.28 2.42
CA TYR A 143 -3.04 16.53 3.46
C TYR A 143 -3.50 17.99 3.46
N SER A 144 -2.61 18.93 3.16
CA SER A 144 -2.94 20.36 3.12
C SER A 144 -3.97 20.71 2.02
N HIS A 145 -3.93 19.99 0.89
CA HIS A 145 -4.85 20.17 -0.23
C HIS A 145 -6.24 19.53 -0.02
N HIS A 146 -6.43 18.74 1.03
CA HIS A 146 -7.67 17.99 1.30
C HIS A 146 -8.24 18.34 2.68
N THR A 147 -8.76 19.56 2.84
CA THR A 147 -9.28 20.07 4.13
C THR A 147 -10.30 19.14 4.79
N ASN A 148 -11.22 18.56 4.01
CA ASN A 148 -12.22 17.61 4.51
C ASN A 148 -11.61 16.30 5.05
N LEU A 149 -10.44 15.89 4.54
CA LEU A 149 -9.74 14.69 5.03
C LEU A 149 -9.11 14.96 6.40
N GLY A 150 -8.57 16.15 6.63
CA GLY A 150 -8.08 16.58 7.94
C GLY A 150 -9.16 16.49 9.01
N ASP A 151 -10.31 17.10 8.76
CA ASP A 151 -11.47 17.03 9.67
C ASP A 151 -11.98 15.61 9.88
N SER A 152 -11.97 14.80 8.82
CA SER A 152 -12.37 13.39 8.91
C SER A 152 -11.43 12.58 9.80
N ILE A 153 -10.12 12.84 9.73
CA ILE A 153 -9.10 12.18 10.57
C ILE A 153 -9.25 12.63 12.03
N THR A 154 -9.45 13.92 12.29
CA THR A 154 -9.67 14.44 13.65
C THR A 154 -10.91 13.82 14.29
N ASN A 155 -12.04 13.83 13.58
CA ASN A 155 -13.28 13.22 14.06
C ASN A 155 -13.15 11.70 14.26
N ALA A 156 -12.44 11.02 13.35
CA ALA A 156 -12.14 9.61 13.49
C ALA A 156 -11.28 9.31 14.73
N ALA A 157 -10.28 10.13 15.05
CA ALA A 157 -9.44 9.94 16.23
C ALA A 157 -10.26 9.99 17.53
N ILE A 158 -11.21 10.93 17.63
CA ILE A 158 -12.15 11.03 18.75
C ILE A 158 -12.99 9.75 18.87
N LEU A 159 -13.54 9.25 17.75
CA LEU A 159 -14.36 8.02 17.75
C LEU A 159 -13.54 6.78 18.11
N VAL A 160 -12.34 6.63 17.55
CA VAL A 160 -11.41 5.55 17.85
C VAL A 160 -11.01 5.58 19.33
N SER A 161 -10.78 6.78 19.90
CA SER A 161 -10.48 6.97 21.32
C SER A 161 -11.60 6.42 22.23
N GLN A 162 -12.87 6.61 21.85
CA GLN A 162 -14.01 6.04 22.59
C GLN A 162 -14.00 4.50 22.55
N TRP A 163 -13.77 3.91 21.38
CA TRP A 163 -13.63 2.46 21.22
C TRP A 163 -12.39 1.89 21.89
N TRP A 164 -11.34 2.70 22.05
CA TRP A 164 -10.10 2.27 22.71
C TRP A 164 -10.35 1.76 24.14
N SER A 165 -11.33 2.33 24.84
CA SER A 165 -11.73 1.88 26.18
C SER A 165 -12.18 0.40 26.22
N TYR A 166 -12.55 -0.20 25.09
CA TYR A 166 -12.97 -1.59 24.98
C TYR A 166 -11.79 -2.55 24.82
N THR A 167 -10.59 -2.06 24.52
CA THR A 167 -9.39 -2.87 24.26
C THR A 167 -8.77 -3.41 25.56
N GLY A 168 -8.95 -2.70 26.69
CA GLY A 168 -8.24 -2.96 27.93
C GLY A 168 -6.79 -2.47 27.94
N LEU A 169 -6.37 -1.70 26.94
CA LEU A 169 -5.07 -1.02 26.88
C LEU A 169 -5.17 0.41 27.38
N GLN A 170 -4.05 0.99 27.78
CA GLN A 170 -3.94 2.43 28.00
C GLN A 170 -4.18 3.17 26.67
N ASN A 171 -4.95 4.27 26.73
CA ASN A 171 -5.21 5.11 25.57
C ASN A 171 -3.94 5.88 25.19
N PRO A 172 -3.45 5.80 23.93
CA PRO A 172 -2.22 6.47 23.50
C PRO A 172 -2.38 7.99 23.33
N GLY A 173 -3.59 8.53 23.46
CA GLY A 173 -3.89 9.95 23.27
C GLY A 173 -4.35 10.26 21.86
N GLU A 174 -5.09 11.36 21.71
CA GLU A 174 -5.73 11.75 20.45
C GLU A 174 -4.71 11.99 19.32
N GLU A 175 -3.60 12.68 19.61
CA GLU A 175 -2.54 12.96 18.64
C GLU A 175 -1.96 11.67 18.04
N ALA A 176 -1.68 10.67 18.88
CA ALA A 176 -1.15 9.38 18.44
C ALA A 176 -2.16 8.63 17.55
N LEU A 177 -3.47 8.75 17.85
CA LEU A 177 -4.54 8.19 17.01
C LEU A 177 -4.67 8.94 15.67
N GLN A 178 -4.58 10.28 15.67
CA GLN A 178 -4.57 11.05 14.43
C GLN A 178 -3.39 10.65 13.53
N HIS A 179 -2.19 10.48 14.08
CA HIS A 179 -1.04 9.99 13.34
C HIS A 179 -1.22 8.56 12.82
N SER A 180 -1.83 7.67 13.60
CA SER A 180 -2.17 6.31 13.16
C SER A 180 -3.13 6.31 11.97
N LEU A 181 -4.19 7.12 12.05
CA LEU A 181 -5.16 7.27 10.97
C LEU A 181 -4.53 7.88 9.72
N LYS A 182 -3.64 8.88 9.85
CA LYS A 182 -2.84 9.39 8.72
C LYS A 182 -2.03 8.26 8.08
N ARG A 183 -1.31 7.44 8.85
CA ARG A 183 -0.57 6.29 8.30
C ARG A 183 -1.49 5.33 7.55
N ILE A 184 -2.63 4.95 8.12
CA ILE A 184 -3.62 4.08 7.43
C ILE A 184 -4.08 4.70 6.11
N VAL A 185 -4.41 5.99 6.11
CA VAL A 185 -4.79 6.73 4.88
C VAL A 185 -3.63 6.73 3.88
N SER A 186 -2.40 6.93 4.33
CA SER A 186 -1.24 6.94 3.45
C SER A 186 -1.07 5.61 2.71
N ASN A 187 -1.38 4.50 3.37
CA ASN A 187 -1.32 3.17 2.77
C ASN A 187 -2.38 2.98 1.66
N VAL A 188 -3.56 3.58 1.83
CA VAL A 188 -4.64 3.52 0.83
C VAL A 188 -4.24 4.29 -0.43
N PHE A 189 -3.67 5.50 -0.27
CA PHE A 189 -3.41 6.38 -1.41
C PHE A 189 -2.01 6.25 -2.03
N SER A 190 -1.06 5.62 -1.34
CA SER A 190 0.34 5.58 -1.78
C SER A 190 0.50 5.07 -3.22
N THR A 191 -0.17 3.99 -3.60
CA THR A 191 -0.08 3.43 -4.96
C THR A 191 -0.56 4.41 -6.03
N VAL A 192 -1.75 5.01 -5.86
CA VAL A 192 -2.29 5.93 -6.88
C VAL A 192 -1.54 7.26 -6.93
N LEU A 193 -1.05 7.75 -5.79
CA LEU A 193 -0.20 8.94 -5.74
C LEU A 193 1.18 8.70 -6.36
N THR A 194 1.73 7.50 -6.18
CA THR A 194 2.96 7.04 -6.83
C THR A 194 2.78 6.97 -8.34
N ILE A 195 1.67 6.40 -8.83
CA ILE A 195 1.34 6.37 -10.27
C ILE A 195 1.23 7.80 -10.82
N GLY A 196 0.45 8.67 -10.16
CA GLY A 196 0.24 10.06 -10.63
C GLY A 196 1.49 10.92 -10.63
N ASN A 197 2.38 10.78 -9.63
CA ASN A 197 3.62 11.57 -9.54
C ASN A 197 4.82 10.95 -10.26
N SER A 198 4.68 9.75 -10.82
CA SER A 198 5.79 9.03 -11.45
C SER A 198 6.49 9.81 -12.57
N VAL A 199 5.77 10.71 -13.26
CA VAL A 199 6.33 11.61 -14.27
C VAL A 199 7.39 12.58 -13.72
N MET A 200 7.35 12.88 -12.42
CA MET A 200 8.30 13.78 -11.77
C MET A 200 9.70 13.20 -11.66
N TRP A 201 9.85 11.89 -11.82
CA TRP A 201 11.15 11.23 -11.76
C TRP A 201 11.93 11.28 -13.07
N PHE A 202 11.30 11.76 -14.15
CA PHE A 202 11.88 11.80 -15.48
C PHE A 202 11.93 13.22 -16.02
N PRO A 203 13.12 13.82 -16.21
CA PRO A 203 13.25 15.16 -16.79
C PRO A 203 12.51 15.31 -18.13
N SER A 204 12.52 14.27 -18.97
CA SER A 204 11.86 14.25 -20.27
C SER A 204 10.33 14.28 -20.21
N LEU A 205 9.72 13.90 -19.08
CA LEU A 205 8.26 13.86 -18.91
C LEU A 205 7.73 15.09 -18.15
N GLN A 206 8.56 15.75 -17.34
CA GLN A 206 8.15 16.91 -16.53
C GLN A 206 7.68 18.11 -17.36
N HIS A 207 8.24 18.30 -18.56
CA HIS A 207 7.99 19.43 -19.46
C HIS A 207 7.02 19.12 -20.60
N LYS A 208 6.48 17.89 -20.67
CA LYS A 208 5.54 17.52 -21.72
C LYS A 208 4.26 18.35 -21.56
N PRO A 209 3.81 19.11 -22.57
CA PRO A 209 2.59 19.90 -22.48
C PRO A 209 1.42 19.05 -22.02
N THR A 210 0.65 19.56 -21.06
CA THR A 210 -0.69 19.06 -20.73
C THR A 210 -1.63 19.51 -21.83
N ASP A 211 -1.56 18.84 -22.98
CA ASP A 211 -2.68 18.83 -23.92
C ASP A 211 -3.77 17.86 -23.41
N ASP A 212 -4.95 17.90 -24.02
CA ASP A 212 -6.07 17.01 -23.66
C ASP A 212 -5.81 15.54 -24.06
N SER A 213 -4.63 15.20 -24.60
CA SER A 213 -4.32 13.83 -24.97
C SER A 213 -4.10 12.95 -23.73
N PRO A 214 -4.61 11.70 -23.72
CA PRO A 214 -4.38 10.80 -22.61
C PRO A 214 -2.91 10.44 -22.45
N PHE A 215 -2.46 10.37 -21.20
CA PHE A 215 -1.16 9.83 -20.83
C PHE A 215 -1.28 8.33 -20.62
N HIS A 216 -0.38 7.54 -21.21
CA HIS A 216 -0.44 6.09 -21.19
C HIS A 216 0.58 5.51 -20.21
N ILE A 217 0.09 4.88 -19.14
CA ILE A 217 0.93 4.15 -18.17
C ILE A 217 0.65 2.66 -18.28
N HIS A 218 1.69 1.88 -18.56
CA HIS A 218 1.59 0.42 -18.46
C HIS A 218 2.06 -0.02 -17.07
N LEU A 219 1.17 -0.61 -16.28
CA LEU A 219 1.48 -1.20 -14.98
C LEU A 219 1.90 -2.66 -15.18
N LEU A 220 3.20 -2.92 -15.00
CA LEU A 220 3.78 -4.24 -15.15
C LEU A 220 3.70 -5.01 -13.84
N GLY A 221 3.31 -6.28 -13.88
CA GLY A 221 3.17 -7.11 -12.67
C GLY A 221 2.01 -6.69 -11.78
N ALA A 222 0.95 -6.10 -12.35
CA ALA A 222 -0.24 -5.69 -11.62
C ALA A 222 -0.92 -6.88 -10.89
N ASP A 223 -1.27 -6.69 -9.63
CA ASP A 223 -2.00 -7.68 -8.82
C ASP A 223 -3.16 -6.99 -8.05
N LYS A 224 -3.65 -7.60 -6.97
CA LYS A 224 -4.75 -7.16 -6.12
C LYS A 224 -4.74 -5.66 -5.79
N PRO A 225 -3.61 -5.02 -5.43
CA PRO A 225 -3.63 -3.59 -5.11
C PRO A 225 -3.99 -2.71 -6.31
N GLU A 226 -3.40 -2.96 -7.47
CA GLU A 226 -3.65 -2.18 -8.70
C GLU A 226 -5.06 -2.45 -9.24
N VAL A 227 -5.49 -3.72 -9.27
CA VAL A 227 -6.86 -4.11 -9.64
C VAL A 227 -7.88 -3.49 -8.66
N GLY A 228 -7.57 -3.48 -7.37
CA GLY A 228 -8.37 -2.83 -6.33
C GLY A 228 -8.48 -1.33 -6.54
N ALA A 229 -7.38 -0.64 -6.88
CA ALA A 229 -7.41 0.79 -7.17
C ALA A 229 -8.27 1.13 -8.39
N VAL A 230 -8.29 0.27 -9.40
CA VAL A 230 -9.15 0.42 -10.58
C VAL A 230 -10.62 0.17 -10.24
N THR A 231 -10.94 -0.98 -9.64
CA THR A 231 -12.32 -1.39 -9.34
C THR A 231 -13.03 -0.47 -8.34
N THR A 232 -12.29 0.15 -7.42
CA THR A 232 -12.82 1.12 -6.46
C THR A 232 -12.91 2.55 -7.02
N GLY A 233 -12.36 2.81 -8.20
CA GLY A 233 -12.25 4.15 -8.78
C GLY A 233 -11.16 5.03 -8.16
N LEU A 234 -10.36 4.50 -7.23
CA LEU A 234 -9.26 5.22 -6.59
C LEU A 234 -8.18 5.66 -7.60
N ILE A 235 -8.00 4.91 -8.69
CA ILE A 235 -7.09 5.25 -9.79
C ILE A 235 -7.37 6.62 -10.42
N THR A 236 -8.58 7.17 -10.24
CA THR A 236 -8.93 8.53 -10.69
C THR A 236 -8.10 9.62 -10.00
N VAL A 237 -7.53 9.34 -8.83
CA VAL A 237 -6.57 10.21 -8.16
C VAL A 237 -5.32 10.40 -9.02
N SER A 238 -4.81 9.34 -9.66
CA SER A 238 -3.62 9.39 -10.50
C SER A 238 -3.78 10.38 -11.66
N SER A 239 -4.92 10.34 -12.35
CA SER A 239 -5.23 11.27 -13.45
C SER A 239 -5.30 12.74 -13.00
N ARG A 240 -5.82 12.99 -11.79
CA ARG A 240 -5.91 14.36 -11.25
C ARG A 240 -4.58 14.90 -10.82
N VAL A 241 -3.76 14.07 -10.17
CA VAL A 241 -2.40 14.43 -9.79
C VAL A 241 -1.58 14.73 -11.04
N LEU A 242 -1.75 13.91 -12.08
CA LEU A 242 -1.12 14.13 -13.37
C LEU A 242 -1.66 15.37 -14.10
N GLY A 243 -2.91 15.76 -13.83
CA GLY A 243 -3.56 16.92 -14.44
C GLY A 243 -4.04 16.70 -15.88
N ARG A 244 -4.23 15.44 -16.30
CA ARG A 244 -4.67 15.08 -17.66
C ARG A 244 -5.36 13.70 -17.71
N PRO A 245 -6.05 13.34 -18.80
CA PRO A 245 -6.63 12.01 -18.95
C PRO A 245 -5.56 10.91 -18.86
N LEU A 246 -5.93 9.75 -18.32
CA LEU A 246 -5.03 8.63 -18.04
C LEU A 246 -5.58 7.35 -18.67
N VAL A 247 -4.73 6.66 -19.41
CA VAL A 247 -4.97 5.28 -19.84
C VAL A 247 -4.02 4.39 -19.05
N VAL A 248 -4.57 3.43 -18.30
CA VAL A 248 -3.79 2.45 -17.55
C VAL A 248 -3.90 1.10 -18.23
N THR A 249 -2.76 0.46 -18.52
CA THR A 249 -2.75 -0.92 -19.02
C THR A 249 -2.15 -1.83 -17.96
N LEU A 250 -2.98 -2.67 -17.34
CA LEU A 250 -2.58 -3.69 -16.39
C LEU A 250 -2.03 -4.90 -17.15
N VAL A 251 -0.80 -5.32 -16.85
CA VAL A 251 -0.19 -6.47 -17.52
C VAL A 251 0.47 -7.37 -16.49
N ALA A 252 -0.10 -8.55 -16.25
CA ALA A 252 0.51 -9.59 -15.42
C ALA A 252 -0.15 -10.96 -15.66
N PRO A 253 0.59 -12.07 -15.50
CA PRO A 253 0.00 -13.41 -15.52
C PRO A 253 -1.14 -13.57 -14.50
N ASP A 254 -0.98 -12.99 -13.30
CA ASP A 254 -1.94 -13.12 -12.19
C ASP A 254 -3.31 -12.50 -12.47
N LEU A 255 -3.46 -11.67 -13.51
CA LEU A 255 -4.77 -11.16 -13.94
C LEU A 255 -5.72 -12.26 -14.41
N ALA A 256 -5.21 -13.45 -14.78
CA ALA A 256 -6.03 -14.63 -15.04
C ALA A 256 -6.85 -15.05 -13.80
N HIS A 257 -6.40 -14.71 -12.59
CA HIS A 257 -7.07 -14.98 -11.33
C HIS A 257 -7.97 -13.85 -10.84
N HIS A 258 -8.17 -12.80 -11.66
CA HIS A 258 -9.02 -11.65 -11.36
C HIS A 258 -10.18 -11.56 -12.36
N PRO A 259 -11.30 -12.28 -12.15
CA PRO A 259 -12.40 -12.38 -13.12
C PRO A 259 -12.98 -11.02 -13.55
N VAL A 260 -12.91 -10.02 -12.68
CA VAL A 260 -13.37 -8.65 -12.95
C VAL A 260 -12.62 -7.99 -14.09
N THR A 261 -11.36 -8.36 -14.34
CA THR A 261 -10.49 -7.74 -15.36
C THR A 261 -10.56 -8.44 -16.73
N LEU A 262 -11.08 -9.67 -16.79
CA LEU A 262 -11.19 -10.46 -18.03
C LEU A 262 -11.88 -9.72 -19.20
N PRO A 263 -12.94 -8.93 -19.01
CA PRO A 263 -13.58 -8.23 -20.12
C PRO A 263 -12.84 -6.96 -20.56
N TRP A 264 -11.78 -6.52 -19.86
CA TRP A 264 -11.11 -5.23 -20.10
C TRP A 264 -10.00 -5.34 -21.15
N THR A 265 -10.33 -5.77 -22.36
CA THR A 265 -9.33 -6.03 -23.41
C THR A 265 -8.92 -4.75 -24.15
N PRO A 266 -7.84 -4.77 -24.96
CA PRO A 266 -7.51 -3.66 -25.86
C PRO A 266 -8.67 -3.19 -26.74
N THR A 267 -9.51 -4.13 -27.18
CA THR A 267 -10.69 -3.87 -28.02
C THR A 267 -11.94 -3.48 -27.22
N ASN A 268 -11.92 -3.67 -25.90
CA ASN A 268 -13.03 -3.34 -25.00
C ASN A 268 -12.49 -2.71 -23.69
N PRO A 269 -11.91 -1.50 -23.76
CA PRO A 269 -11.34 -0.83 -22.59
C PRO A 269 -12.44 -0.50 -21.56
N HIS A 270 -12.11 -0.68 -20.28
CA HIS A 270 -13.01 -0.34 -19.19
C HIS A 270 -12.92 1.14 -18.83
N GLN A 271 -14.05 1.85 -18.91
CA GLN A 271 -14.13 3.24 -18.49
C GLN A 271 -14.39 3.33 -16.98
N VAL A 272 -13.39 3.78 -16.21
CA VAL A 272 -13.51 3.94 -14.75
C VAL A 272 -14.14 5.28 -14.40
N ALA A 273 -13.76 6.34 -15.12
CA ALA A 273 -14.27 7.70 -14.99
C ALA A 273 -14.04 8.45 -16.31
N PRO A 274 -14.66 9.63 -16.58
CA PRO A 274 -14.48 10.33 -17.86
C PRO A 274 -13.02 10.58 -18.27
N SER A 275 -12.12 10.76 -17.29
CA SER A 275 -10.69 10.98 -17.54
C SER A 275 -9.81 9.74 -17.39
N VAL A 276 -10.38 8.56 -17.09
CA VAL A 276 -9.61 7.32 -16.86
C VAL A 276 -10.23 6.12 -17.54
N SER A 277 -9.47 5.49 -18.45
CA SER A 277 -9.77 4.18 -19.01
C SER A 277 -8.69 3.16 -18.70
N VAL A 278 -9.07 1.89 -18.66
CA VAL A 278 -8.21 0.78 -18.27
C VAL A 278 -8.31 -0.37 -19.26
N VAL A 279 -7.15 -0.94 -19.57
CA VAL A 279 -7.00 -2.21 -20.31
C VAL A 279 -6.27 -3.20 -19.41
N ALA A 280 -6.55 -4.48 -19.57
CA ALA A 280 -5.91 -5.58 -18.86
C ALA A 280 -5.45 -6.65 -19.84
N TYR A 281 -4.28 -7.24 -19.56
CA TYR A 281 -3.75 -8.38 -20.29
C TYR A 281 -3.15 -9.40 -19.32
N ALA A 282 -3.70 -10.61 -19.33
CA ALA A 282 -3.27 -11.71 -18.49
C ALA A 282 -2.08 -12.45 -19.10
N GLY A 283 -0.86 -11.94 -18.87
CA GLY A 283 0.38 -12.56 -19.36
C GLY A 283 1.62 -11.72 -19.11
N LEU A 284 2.74 -12.16 -19.69
CA LEU A 284 4.02 -11.47 -19.57
C LEU A 284 4.05 -10.22 -20.44
N TYR A 285 4.72 -9.17 -19.97
CA TYR A 285 4.72 -7.89 -20.67
C TYR A 285 5.37 -7.92 -22.06
N HIS A 286 6.44 -8.69 -22.22
CA HIS A 286 7.09 -8.82 -23.52
C HIS A 286 6.25 -9.57 -24.56
N ASP A 287 5.33 -10.44 -24.12
CA ASP A 287 4.34 -11.06 -24.99
C ASP A 287 3.25 -10.07 -25.38
N PHE A 288 2.69 -9.37 -24.38
CA PHE A 288 1.76 -8.26 -24.60
C PHE A 288 2.32 -7.22 -25.59
N TRP A 289 3.58 -6.84 -25.44
CA TRP A 289 4.22 -5.88 -26.33
C TRP A 289 4.21 -6.37 -27.79
N ARG A 290 4.63 -7.61 -28.02
CA ARG A 290 4.67 -8.21 -29.36
C ARG A 290 3.27 -8.29 -29.98
N GLU A 291 2.28 -8.71 -29.20
CA GLU A 291 0.92 -8.98 -29.66
C GLU A 291 0.08 -7.73 -29.86
N HIS A 292 0.34 -6.68 -29.06
CA HIS A 292 -0.53 -5.50 -29.02
C HIS A 292 0.19 -4.18 -29.25
N VAL A 293 1.45 -4.00 -28.86
CA VAL A 293 2.13 -2.71 -29.03
C VAL A 293 2.87 -2.63 -30.37
N ALA A 294 3.67 -3.65 -30.68
CA ALA A 294 4.46 -3.77 -31.89
C ALA A 294 3.71 -4.43 -33.06
N THR A 295 2.46 -4.85 -32.84
CA THR A 295 1.65 -5.50 -33.88
C THR A 295 1.39 -4.58 -35.07
N THR A 296 1.33 -5.19 -36.25
CA THR A 296 0.91 -4.53 -37.49
C THR A 296 -0.60 -4.54 -37.68
N ASP A 297 -1.35 -5.35 -36.91
CA ASP A 297 -2.81 -5.39 -36.95
C ASP A 297 -3.40 -4.15 -36.23
N PRO A 298 -4.04 -3.21 -36.96
CA PRO A 298 -4.59 -2.00 -36.36
C PRO A 298 -5.73 -2.29 -35.38
N THR A 299 -6.40 -3.44 -35.46
CA THR A 299 -7.54 -3.80 -34.61
C THR A 299 -7.11 -4.32 -33.24
N ALA A 300 -5.88 -4.84 -33.15
CA ALA A 300 -5.28 -5.35 -31.90
C ALA A 300 -4.32 -4.35 -31.24
N LYS A 301 -4.12 -3.18 -31.84
CA LYS A 301 -3.05 -2.25 -31.50
C LYS A 301 -3.34 -1.45 -30.22
N VAL A 302 -2.46 -1.58 -29.23
CA VAL A 302 -2.36 -0.71 -28.06
C VAL A 302 -1.24 0.30 -28.29
N ARG A 303 -1.47 1.55 -27.85
CA ARG A 303 -0.46 2.60 -27.95
C ARG A 303 0.77 2.25 -27.11
N LYS A 304 1.96 2.60 -27.61
CA LYS A 304 3.20 2.60 -26.84
C LYS A 304 3.05 3.47 -25.57
N PRO A 305 3.48 3.01 -24.39
CA PRO A 305 3.32 3.77 -23.16
C PRO A 305 4.20 5.03 -23.17
N ASP A 306 3.73 6.08 -22.49
CA ASP A 306 4.57 7.21 -22.11
C ASP A 306 5.50 6.84 -20.94
N LEU A 307 5.05 5.91 -20.09
CA LEU A 307 5.78 5.38 -18.94
C LEU A 307 5.38 3.92 -18.66
N ALA A 308 6.37 3.08 -18.39
CA ALA A 308 6.14 1.76 -17.80
C ALA A 308 6.47 1.79 -16.30
N LEU A 309 5.57 1.31 -15.45
CA LEU A 309 5.72 1.34 -13.99
C LEU A 309 5.51 -0.05 -13.40
N ALA A 310 6.50 -0.56 -12.67
CA ALA A 310 6.41 -1.82 -11.95
C ALA A 310 6.34 -1.58 -10.45
N ILE A 311 5.22 -1.91 -9.82
CA ILE A 311 5.07 -1.77 -8.36
C ILE A 311 5.59 -3.05 -7.72
N HIS A 312 6.64 -2.92 -6.91
CA HIS A 312 7.22 -4.03 -6.14
C HIS A 312 7.58 -5.27 -6.97
N PRO A 313 8.41 -5.13 -8.03
CA PRO A 313 8.64 -6.23 -8.97
C PRO A 313 9.48 -7.39 -8.41
N GLY A 314 10.03 -7.25 -7.19
CA GLY A 314 10.81 -8.32 -6.55
C GLY A 314 12.21 -8.54 -7.15
N VAL A 315 12.68 -7.64 -8.02
CA VAL A 315 13.96 -7.75 -8.77
C VAL A 315 15.20 -7.86 -7.87
N HIS A 316 15.05 -7.65 -6.55
CA HIS A 316 16.08 -7.93 -5.55
C HIS A 316 16.46 -9.42 -5.43
N THR A 317 15.67 -10.36 -5.94
CA THR A 317 16.03 -11.79 -5.99
C THR A 317 16.51 -12.22 -7.38
N ASP A 318 17.36 -13.24 -7.46
CA ASP A 318 17.86 -13.77 -8.74
C ASP A 318 16.75 -14.39 -9.59
N GLU A 319 15.84 -15.11 -8.95
CA GLU A 319 14.67 -15.72 -9.61
C GLU A 319 13.83 -14.65 -10.30
N MET A 320 13.45 -13.59 -9.57
CA MET A 320 12.64 -12.52 -10.14
C MET A 320 13.42 -11.74 -11.20
N LEU A 321 14.71 -11.46 -11.00
CA LEU A 321 15.52 -10.81 -12.02
C LEU A 321 15.53 -11.62 -13.33
N MET A 322 15.64 -12.95 -13.27
CA MET A 322 15.59 -13.79 -14.47
C MET A 322 14.26 -13.68 -15.21
N LEU A 323 13.14 -13.67 -14.49
CA LEU A 323 11.80 -13.51 -15.06
C LEU A 323 11.59 -12.10 -15.65
N TRP A 324 12.14 -11.07 -15.02
CA TRP A 324 12.02 -9.67 -15.47
C TRP A 324 12.99 -9.29 -16.59
N LYS A 325 14.11 -10.00 -16.75
CA LYS A 325 15.18 -9.64 -17.70
C LYS A 325 14.68 -9.42 -19.13
N PRO A 326 13.83 -10.29 -19.74
CA PRO A 326 13.32 -10.05 -21.09
C PRO A 326 12.54 -8.72 -21.19
N THR A 327 11.71 -8.43 -20.19
CA THR A 327 10.94 -7.19 -20.12
C THR A 327 11.83 -5.97 -19.97
N LEU A 328 12.84 -6.02 -19.10
CA LEU A 328 13.79 -4.91 -18.89
C LEU A 328 14.60 -4.61 -20.16
N LEU A 329 15.09 -5.66 -20.84
CA LEU A 329 15.83 -5.52 -22.10
C LEU A 329 14.94 -4.91 -23.21
N LEU A 330 13.70 -5.37 -23.31
CA LEU A 330 12.72 -4.82 -24.26
C LEU A 330 12.47 -3.32 -23.99
N LEU A 331 12.17 -2.94 -22.75
CA LEU A 331 11.92 -1.54 -22.38
C LEU A 331 13.14 -0.65 -22.66
N THR A 332 14.34 -1.20 -22.50
CA THR A 332 15.60 -0.55 -22.83
C THR A 332 15.74 -0.34 -24.33
N GLN A 333 15.58 -1.40 -25.12
CA GLN A 333 15.64 -1.35 -26.59
C GLN A 333 14.62 -0.38 -27.19
N GLU A 334 13.43 -0.34 -26.60
CA GLU A 334 12.32 0.50 -27.03
C GLU A 334 12.34 1.91 -26.45
N LYS A 335 13.36 2.24 -25.64
CA LYS A 335 13.56 3.57 -25.05
C LYS A 335 12.35 4.06 -24.25
N ILE A 336 11.73 3.13 -23.51
CA ILE A 336 10.56 3.43 -22.68
C ILE A 336 11.02 3.89 -21.29
N PRO A 337 10.64 5.10 -20.82
CA PRO A 337 10.84 5.48 -19.42
C PRO A 337 10.26 4.40 -18.51
N THR A 338 11.05 3.90 -17.57
CA THR A 338 10.67 2.79 -16.70
C THR A 338 10.91 3.13 -15.25
N ALA A 339 9.90 3.04 -14.40
CA ALA A 339 10.05 3.21 -12.96
C ALA A 339 9.67 1.93 -12.21
N MET A 340 10.26 1.73 -11.05
CA MET A 340 9.87 0.68 -10.13
C MET A 340 9.90 1.13 -8.68
N THR A 341 9.10 0.50 -7.84
CA THR A 341 9.07 0.76 -6.40
C THR A 341 9.47 -0.45 -5.58
N THR A 342 9.99 -0.24 -4.36
CA THR A 342 10.34 -1.33 -3.42
C THR A 342 9.76 -1.08 -2.03
N TYR A 343 9.67 -2.14 -1.23
CA TYR A 343 9.01 -2.11 0.07
C TYR A 343 9.87 -1.54 1.21
N ASN A 344 11.18 -1.66 1.10
CA ASN A 344 12.12 -1.34 2.17
C ASN A 344 13.53 -1.07 1.62
N HIS A 345 14.41 -0.61 2.50
CA HIS A 345 15.78 -0.23 2.14
C HIS A 345 16.63 -1.41 1.66
N ALA A 346 16.48 -2.59 2.27
CA ALA A 346 17.27 -3.77 1.89
C ALA A 346 16.94 -4.22 0.45
N GLU A 347 15.65 -4.32 0.12
CA GLU A 347 15.18 -4.61 -1.23
C GLU A 347 15.64 -3.55 -2.23
N TYR A 348 15.55 -2.27 -1.86
CA TYR A 348 16.01 -1.15 -2.69
C TYR A 348 17.50 -1.28 -3.06
N GLN A 349 18.37 -1.52 -2.07
CA GLN A 349 19.82 -1.65 -2.29
C GLN A 349 20.15 -2.87 -3.15
N GLN A 350 19.53 -4.02 -2.85
CA GLN A 350 19.73 -5.25 -3.62
C GLN A 350 19.24 -5.11 -5.08
N THR A 351 18.12 -4.41 -5.28
CA THR A 351 17.61 -4.12 -6.63
C THR A 351 18.61 -3.26 -7.41
N LEU A 352 19.14 -2.18 -6.82
CA LEU A 352 20.18 -1.36 -7.46
C LEU A 352 21.43 -2.16 -7.82
N GLN A 353 21.90 -3.02 -6.92
CA GLN A 353 23.05 -3.89 -7.15
C GLN A 353 22.81 -4.83 -8.33
N LYS A 354 21.61 -5.40 -8.44
CA LYS A 354 21.23 -6.31 -9.53
C LYS A 354 20.99 -5.62 -10.87
N LEU A 355 20.56 -4.36 -10.87
CA LEU A 355 20.38 -3.57 -12.09
C LEU A 355 21.70 -2.99 -12.62
N SER A 356 22.70 -2.76 -11.77
CA SER A 356 23.98 -2.15 -12.17
C SER A 356 24.68 -2.84 -13.35
N PRO A 357 24.76 -4.19 -13.44
CA PRO A 357 25.40 -4.87 -14.57
C PRO A 357 24.65 -4.74 -15.90
N LEU A 358 23.39 -4.28 -15.88
CA LEU A 358 22.57 -4.12 -17.09
C LEU A 358 22.86 -2.79 -17.83
N GLY A 359 23.71 -1.92 -17.28
CA GLY A 359 24.10 -0.66 -17.93
C GLY A 359 22.95 0.34 -18.08
N LEU A 360 21.94 0.25 -17.22
CA LEU A 360 20.74 1.09 -17.25
C LEU A 360 21.05 2.51 -16.72
N ASP A 361 20.52 3.54 -17.39
CA ASP A 361 20.68 4.93 -16.96
C ASP A 361 19.63 5.28 -15.89
N ILE A 362 20.04 5.27 -14.62
CA ILE A 362 19.18 5.59 -13.48
C ILE A 362 19.17 7.09 -13.25
N VAL A 363 18.07 7.75 -13.64
CA VAL A 363 17.90 9.22 -13.56
C VAL A 363 17.30 9.69 -12.24
N HIS A 364 16.65 8.80 -11.49
CA HIS A 364 16.14 9.12 -10.15
C HIS A 364 16.11 7.87 -9.29
N LYS A 365 16.47 8.00 -8.02
CA LYS A 365 16.39 6.90 -7.04
C LYS A 365 16.38 7.46 -5.62
N GLY A 366 15.71 6.75 -4.71
CA GLY A 366 15.72 7.08 -3.29
C GLY A 366 14.39 6.82 -2.61
N VAL A 367 14.16 7.49 -1.48
CA VAL A 367 12.88 7.44 -0.77
C VAL A 367 11.80 8.06 -1.66
N ASN A 368 10.69 7.37 -1.80
CA ASN A 368 9.51 7.92 -2.43
C ASN A 368 8.79 8.82 -1.41
N PRO A 369 8.64 10.13 -1.66
CA PRO A 369 7.99 11.04 -0.71
C PRO A 369 6.50 10.73 -0.48
N LEU A 370 5.92 9.89 -1.34
CA LEU A 370 4.53 9.43 -1.28
C LEU A 370 4.42 7.91 -1.03
N GLY A 371 5.53 7.30 -0.58
CA GLY A 371 5.51 5.96 -0.02
C GLY A 371 4.63 5.90 1.22
N SER A 372 3.97 4.78 1.46
CA SER A 372 3.12 4.58 2.62
C SER A 372 3.90 4.83 3.91
N LEU A 373 3.34 5.63 4.81
CA LEU A 373 3.87 5.84 6.16
C LEU A 373 3.50 4.69 7.11
N HIS A 374 2.68 3.75 6.63
CA HIS A 374 2.17 2.61 7.39
C HIS A 374 3.13 1.43 7.34
N ALA A 375 4.20 1.52 8.12
CA ALA A 375 5.17 0.44 8.23
C ALA A 375 4.57 -0.77 8.97
N LYS A 376 4.86 -1.96 8.45
CA LYS A 376 4.50 -3.26 9.01
C LYS A 376 5.74 -4.09 9.29
N GLN A 377 5.73 -4.83 10.37
CA GLN A 377 6.76 -5.82 10.69
C GLN A 377 6.56 -7.07 9.82
N THR A 378 7.65 -7.68 9.34
CA THR A 378 7.57 -9.02 8.73
C THR A 378 7.43 -10.10 9.81
N PRO A 379 6.74 -11.22 9.53
CA PRO A 379 6.62 -12.30 10.50
C PRO A 379 7.93 -13.11 10.68
N TYR A 380 8.88 -12.99 9.75
CA TYR A 380 10.10 -13.81 9.74
C TYR A 380 11.31 -13.12 10.36
N GLU A 381 11.41 -11.80 10.19
CA GLU A 381 12.51 -10.99 10.70
C GLU A 381 11.93 -9.77 11.44
N PRO A 382 11.96 -9.76 12.79
CA PRO A 382 11.33 -8.72 13.60
C PRO A 382 11.87 -7.31 13.41
N ASP A 383 13.11 -7.16 12.95
CA ASP A 383 13.67 -5.84 12.62
C ASP A 383 13.46 -5.45 11.16
N HIS A 384 12.87 -6.35 10.35
CA HIS A 384 12.50 -6.06 8.98
C HIS A 384 11.11 -5.46 8.94
N VAL A 385 11.05 -4.18 8.58
CA VAL A 385 9.81 -3.45 8.37
C VAL A 385 9.65 -3.10 6.89
N TRP A 386 8.40 -3.04 6.44
CA TRP A 386 8.07 -2.71 5.07
C TRP A 386 6.88 -1.76 5.01
N ALA A 387 6.83 -0.93 3.97
CA ALA A 387 5.65 -0.16 3.64
C ALA A 387 5.53 -0.03 2.11
N ASN A 388 4.29 0.04 1.62
CA ASN A 388 4.02 0.15 0.19
C ASN A 388 4.73 1.36 -0.42
N ASN A 389 5.35 1.16 -1.58
CA ASN A 389 6.05 2.16 -2.38
C ASN A 389 7.10 2.99 -1.63
N SER A 390 7.83 2.42 -0.66
CA SER A 390 8.78 3.17 0.19
C SER A 390 9.94 3.81 -0.58
N TYR A 391 10.47 3.12 -1.59
CA TYR A 391 11.56 3.62 -2.42
C TYR A 391 11.19 3.53 -3.89
N VAL A 392 11.87 4.35 -4.70
CA VAL A 392 11.72 4.41 -6.15
C VAL A 392 13.07 4.29 -6.85
N ILE A 393 13.06 3.66 -8.03
CA ILE A 393 14.15 3.64 -8.99
C ILE A 393 13.54 3.96 -10.36
N ALA A 394 14.04 5.00 -11.02
CA ALA A 394 13.61 5.46 -12.33
C ALA A 394 14.74 5.35 -13.33
N ILE A 395 14.48 4.65 -14.43
CA ILE A 395 15.43 4.30 -15.48
C ILE A 395 15.02 5.03 -16.76
N HIS A 396 15.90 5.90 -17.24
CA HIS A 396 15.77 6.51 -18.55
C HIS A 396 16.44 5.61 -19.57
N ASN A 397 15.64 5.01 -20.46
CA ASN A 397 16.18 4.16 -21.50
C ASN A 397 16.54 5.07 -22.70
N THR A 398 17.84 5.23 -22.98
CA THR A 398 18.39 6.17 -23.99
C THR A 398 18.46 5.63 -25.40
#